data_AF-A0A660WCN3-F1
#
_entry.id   AF-A0A660WCN3-F1
#
_cell.length_a   1.000
_cell.length_b   1.000
_cell.length_c   1.000
_cell.angle_alpha   90.00
_cell.angle_beta   90.00
_cell.angle_gamma   90.00
#
_symmetry.space_group_name_H-M   'P 1'
#
loop_
_entity.id
_entity.type
_entity.pdbx_description
1 polymer ?
#
loop_
_entity_poly.entity_id
_entity_poly.type
_entity_poly.pdbx_seq_one_letter_code
_entity_poly.pdbx_strand_id
1 'polypeptide(L)'
;MPSKKTLFTVARIVVSVGLLAWVFTSLEFHDKVTLKDGTEIRGKVLSQTEEEIVIEENGRARAIPIADVEPAKGDSGRDGERLYYQRGLFAIIATTSLTLLLLGVVYYGLVNILGTIRWYILLRAQGMRISLRRVFHLSFLGYFFNNVMPGLTGGDLAKAYYVTRETEKKTAGVTTVFVDRLIGIVALASLSGIMILINLGDPRFQGPAIVVLAFLAGVAVGGIALFSRRIRGILRLNRIVRKIPFEGVKRILREIDQAVYLFRSHKVAMLVALLISFVVHTVSVSANIVFGGAIGVELAWEKYFIFLPIVFMIMSIPISLSGWGVGERSYQGLLATVGVPLNQAAMMGVLFNLTRTAWSLPGAIFMVLGGKRPSAEKMKEELEYDVAKETKKKENSITQVD
;
A
#
# COMPACT_ATOMS: atom_id res chain seq x y z
N MET A 1 23.44 -24.90 -4.89
CA MET A 1 23.02 -23.81 -3.97
C MET A 1 21.89 -23.02 -4.61
N PRO A 2 20.81 -22.67 -3.89
CA PRO A 2 19.75 -21.84 -4.44
C PRO A 2 20.31 -20.48 -4.88
N SER A 3 19.80 -19.93 -5.98
CA SER A 3 20.23 -18.61 -6.45
C SER A 3 19.91 -17.53 -5.40
N LYS A 4 20.69 -16.43 -5.36
CA LYS A 4 20.38 -15.27 -4.48
C LYS A 4 18.93 -14.78 -4.63
N LYS A 5 18.33 -14.97 -5.81
CA LYS A 5 16.94 -14.58 -6.13
C LYS A 5 15.93 -15.54 -5.49
N THR A 6 16.17 -16.84 -5.59
CA THR A 6 15.35 -17.87 -4.92
C THR A 6 15.36 -17.67 -3.42
N LEU A 7 16.53 -17.38 -2.85
CA LEU A 7 16.69 -17.07 -1.42
C LEU A 7 15.86 -15.84 -1.02
N PHE A 8 15.88 -14.78 -1.82
CA PHE A 8 15.09 -13.57 -1.57
C PHE A 8 13.58 -13.83 -1.63
N THR A 9 13.11 -14.61 -2.61
CA THR A 9 11.70 -15.00 -2.70
C THR A 9 11.27 -15.82 -1.49
N VAL A 10 12.06 -16.82 -1.10
CA VAL A 10 11.79 -17.64 0.10
C VAL A 10 11.75 -16.78 1.35
N ALA A 11 12.71 -15.86 1.52
CA ALA A 11 12.74 -14.93 2.66
C ALA A 11 11.45 -14.11 2.76
N ARG A 12 10.90 -13.61 1.65
CA ARG A 12 9.64 -12.85 1.65
C ARG A 12 8.42 -13.70 1.99
N ILE A 13 8.37 -14.94 1.50
CA ILE A 13 7.32 -15.89 1.88
C ILE A 13 7.38 -16.12 3.38
N VAL A 14 8.57 -16.41 3.92
CA VAL A 14 8.79 -16.61 5.36
C VAL A 14 8.39 -15.39 6.16
N VAL A 15 8.77 -14.18 5.74
CA VAL A 15 8.35 -12.93 6.39
C VAL A 15 6.83 -12.77 6.36
N SER A 16 6.18 -13.02 5.22
CA SER A 16 4.72 -12.88 5.08
C SER A 16 3.98 -13.88 5.98
N VAL A 17 4.38 -15.15 5.94
CA VAL A 17 3.79 -16.22 6.77
C VAL A 17 4.06 -15.98 8.25
N GLY A 18 5.28 -15.59 8.62
CA GLY A 18 5.65 -15.28 10.00
C GLY A 18 4.88 -14.09 10.56
N LEU A 19 4.73 -13.01 9.78
CA LEU A 19 3.92 -11.86 10.18
C LEU A 19 2.43 -12.18 10.26
N LEU A 20 1.89 -12.98 9.32
CA LEU A 20 0.51 -13.43 9.38
C LEU A 20 0.26 -14.33 10.59
N ALA A 21 1.17 -15.27 10.87
CA ALA A 21 1.10 -16.10 12.06
C ALA A 21 1.14 -15.23 13.33
N TRP A 22 2.05 -14.26 13.39
CA TRP A 22 2.12 -13.33 14.52
C TRP A 22 0.83 -12.53 14.70
N VAL A 23 0.31 -11.95 13.61
CA VAL A 23 -0.97 -11.24 13.62
C VAL A 23 -2.05 -12.20 14.13
N PHE A 24 -2.19 -13.40 13.57
CA PHE A 24 -3.18 -14.39 13.98
C PHE A 24 -3.09 -14.75 15.47
N THR A 25 -1.88 -14.96 16.00
CA THR A 25 -1.67 -15.23 17.44
C THR A 25 -1.98 -14.02 18.34
N SER A 26 -2.04 -12.81 17.79
CA SER A 26 -2.40 -11.60 18.53
C SER A 26 -3.91 -11.30 18.53
N LEU A 27 -4.71 -12.09 17.80
CA LEU A 27 -6.15 -11.87 17.68
C LEU A 27 -6.93 -12.70 18.70
N GLU A 28 -7.93 -12.05 19.30
CA GLU A 28 -8.91 -12.72 20.16
C GLU A 28 -10.10 -13.14 19.29
N PHE A 29 -10.39 -14.44 19.20
CA PHE A 29 -11.49 -14.94 18.39
C PHE A 29 -12.85 -14.72 19.05
N HIS A 30 -12.89 -14.92 20.36
CA HIS A 30 -14.03 -14.71 21.23
C HIS A 30 -13.93 -13.35 21.92
N ASP A 31 -15.06 -12.85 22.39
CA ASP A 31 -15.09 -11.63 23.19
C ASP A 31 -14.31 -11.86 24.49
N LYS A 32 -13.69 -10.79 24.98
CA LYS A 32 -12.87 -10.83 26.18
C LYS A 32 -13.34 -9.82 27.20
N VAL A 33 -13.69 -10.30 28.38
CA VAL A 33 -14.02 -9.51 29.58
C VAL A 33 -12.83 -9.58 30.52
N THR A 34 -12.38 -8.44 31.02
CA THR A 34 -11.29 -8.38 32.00
C THR A 34 -11.85 -7.90 33.32
N LEU A 35 -11.71 -8.70 34.37
CA LEU A 35 -12.16 -8.34 35.71
C LEU A 35 -11.12 -7.44 36.41
N LYS A 36 -11.54 -6.69 37.41
CA LYS A 36 -10.66 -5.80 38.20
C LYS A 36 -9.55 -6.53 38.95
N ASP A 37 -9.72 -7.82 39.20
CA ASP A 37 -8.71 -8.69 39.80
C ASP A 37 -7.68 -9.22 38.77
N GLY A 38 -7.82 -8.85 37.49
CA GLY A 38 -6.96 -9.27 36.39
C GLY A 38 -7.40 -10.56 35.70
N THR A 39 -8.47 -11.21 36.15
CA THR A 39 -9.00 -12.42 35.51
C THR A 39 -9.58 -12.08 34.14
N GLU A 40 -9.14 -12.78 33.10
CA GLU A 40 -9.71 -12.69 31.75
C GLU A 40 -10.72 -13.83 31.52
N ILE A 41 -11.94 -13.48 31.11
CA ILE A 41 -12.97 -14.44 30.71
C ILE A 41 -13.21 -14.29 29.22
N ARG A 42 -13.21 -15.41 28.49
CA ARG A 42 -13.35 -15.45 27.03
C ARG A 42 -14.60 -16.22 26.65
N GLY A 43 -15.41 -15.63 25.78
CA GLY A 43 -16.71 -16.20 25.43
C GLY A 43 -17.45 -15.34 24.43
N LYS A 44 -18.73 -15.64 24.23
CA LYS A 44 -19.62 -14.78 23.44
C LYS A 44 -20.38 -13.87 24.40
N VAL A 45 -20.22 -12.57 24.29
CA VAL A 45 -21.04 -11.63 25.06
C VAL A 45 -22.45 -11.64 24.46
N LEU A 46 -23.43 -11.98 25.29
CA LEU A 46 -24.84 -12.06 24.89
C LEU A 46 -25.54 -10.72 25.10
N SER A 47 -25.23 -10.02 26.19
CA SER A 47 -25.76 -8.70 26.52
C SER A 47 -24.84 -7.96 27.50
N GLN A 48 -24.93 -6.63 27.47
CA GLN A 48 -24.34 -5.71 28.44
C GLN A 48 -25.42 -4.71 28.85
N THR A 49 -25.66 -4.54 30.15
CA THR A 49 -26.54 -3.50 30.72
C THR A 49 -25.69 -2.51 31.52
N GLU A 50 -26.28 -1.57 32.28
CA GLU A 50 -25.51 -0.75 33.23
C GLU A 50 -25.08 -1.52 34.47
N GLU A 51 -25.75 -2.65 34.77
CA GLU A 51 -25.55 -3.42 36.01
C GLU A 51 -24.65 -4.63 35.80
N GLU A 52 -24.78 -5.33 34.68
CA GLU A 52 -24.09 -6.60 34.42
C GLU A 52 -23.72 -6.83 32.96
N ILE A 53 -22.75 -7.73 32.75
CA ILE A 53 -22.40 -8.30 31.46
C ILE A 53 -22.67 -9.81 31.49
N VAL A 54 -23.38 -10.31 30.47
CA VAL A 54 -23.68 -11.74 30.33
C VAL A 54 -22.79 -12.33 29.26
N ILE A 55 -21.91 -13.25 29.66
CA ILE A 55 -20.97 -13.93 28.78
C ILE A 55 -21.24 -15.43 28.75
N GLU A 56 -21.30 -16.00 27.55
CA GLU A 56 -21.42 -17.44 27.33
C GLU A 56 -20.04 -18.07 27.13
N GLU A 57 -19.67 -18.96 28.04
CA GLU A 57 -18.43 -19.76 27.98
C GLU A 57 -18.80 -21.24 27.95
N ASN A 58 -18.33 -21.97 26.93
CA ASN A 58 -18.59 -23.42 26.77
C ASN A 58 -20.08 -23.82 26.89
N GLY A 59 -20.99 -22.98 26.37
CA GLY A 59 -22.44 -23.20 26.41
C GLY A 59 -23.10 -22.90 27.75
N ARG A 60 -22.39 -22.25 28.69
CA ARG A 60 -22.95 -21.78 29.97
C ARG A 60 -22.87 -20.26 30.04
N ALA A 61 -24.01 -19.61 30.22
CA ALA A 61 -24.08 -18.18 30.43
C ALA A 61 -23.75 -17.82 31.89
N ARG A 62 -22.90 -16.81 32.07
CA ARG A 62 -22.55 -16.24 33.36
C ARG A 62 -22.80 -14.74 33.33
N ALA A 63 -23.59 -14.26 34.28
CA ALA A 63 -23.74 -12.83 34.55
C ALA A 63 -22.63 -12.35 35.48
N ILE A 64 -22.03 -11.21 35.16
CA ILE A 64 -20.93 -10.60 35.90
C ILE A 64 -21.31 -9.14 36.18
N PRO A 65 -21.33 -8.68 37.44
CA PRO A 65 -21.60 -7.28 37.75
C PRO A 65 -20.57 -6.36 37.09
N ILE A 66 -21.02 -5.27 36.44
CA ILE A 66 -20.13 -4.28 35.83
C ILE A 66 -19.19 -3.65 36.86
N ALA A 67 -19.61 -3.58 38.12
CA ALA A 67 -18.79 -3.15 39.24
C ALA A 67 -17.47 -3.94 39.37
N ASP A 68 -17.42 -5.18 38.88
CA ASP A 68 -16.26 -6.06 38.96
C ASP A 68 -15.44 -6.10 37.65
N VAL A 69 -15.89 -5.41 36.61
CA VAL A 69 -15.28 -5.43 35.27
C VAL A 69 -14.41 -4.19 35.04
N GLU A 70 -13.22 -4.40 34.48
CA GLU A 70 -12.37 -3.32 33.97
C GLU A 70 -12.92 -2.86 32.60
N PRO A 71 -13.14 -1.55 32.39
CA PRO A 71 -13.63 -1.03 31.12
C PRO A 71 -12.69 -1.38 29.96
N ALA A 72 -13.25 -1.76 28.81
CA ALA A 72 -12.45 -2.07 27.64
C ALA A 72 -11.73 -0.80 27.13
N LYS A 73 -10.44 -0.95 26.80
CA LYS A 73 -9.64 0.14 26.24
C LYS A 73 -9.93 0.27 24.75
N GLY A 74 -10.50 1.40 24.35
CA GLY A 74 -10.60 1.82 22.94
C GLY A 74 -11.79 1.26 22.15
N ASP A 75 -12.55 0.32 22.71
CA ASP A 75 -13.75 -0.22 22.07
C ASP A 75 -14.96 0.58 22.59
N SER A 76 -15.53 1.45 21.74
CA SER A 76 -16.82 2.10 21.99
C SER A 76 -17.91 1.40 21.18
N GLY A 77 -19.08 1.25 21.80
CA GLY A 77 -20.29 0.78 21.14
C GLY A 77 -20.74 1.80 20.10
N ARG A 78 -21.60 1.37 19.14
CA ARG A 78 -22.01 2.16 17.96
C ARG A 78 -22.63 3.53 18.26
N ASP A 79 -23.07 3.77 19.49
CA ASP A 79 -23.70 5.01 19.95
C ASP A 79 -22.84 5.75 21.00
N GLY A 80 -21.54 5.47 21.05
CA GLY A 80 -20.63 6.02 22.07
C GLY A 80 -20.76 5.36 23.45
N GLU A 81 -21.53 4.28 23.56
CA GLU A 81 -21.61 3.47 24.78
C GLU A 81 -20.24 2.90 25.14
N ARG A 82 -19.91 2.96 26.43
CA ARG A 82 -18.66 2.39 26.93
C ARG A 82 -18.78 0.87 26.96
N LEU A 83 -17.97 0.18 26.17
CA LEU A 83 -17.90 -1.28 26.24
C LEU A 83 -17.04 -1.72 27.42
N TYR A 84 -17.49 -2.75 28.12
CA TYR A 84 -16.77 -3.42 29.21
C TYR A 84 -16.13 -4.74 28.74
N TYR A 85 -16.09 -4.97 27.44
CA TYR A 85 -15.47 -6.12 26.81
C TYR A 85 -14.79 -5.73 25.49
N GLN A 86 -13.76 -6.48 25.12
CA GLN A 86 -13.11 -6.36 23.82
C GLN A 86 -13.80 -7.30 22.84
N ARG A 87 -14.25 -6.78 21.69
CA ARG A 87 -14.92 -7.61 20.69
C ARG A 87 -13.96 -8.62 20.06
N GLY A 88 -14.36 -9.88 20.09
CA GLY A 88 -13.70 -10.96 19.37
C GLY A 88 -13.90 -10.84 17.86
N LEU A 89 -13.05 -11.51 17.08
CA LEU A 89 -13.20 -11.55 15.62
C LEU A 89 -14.57 -12.04 15.17
N PHE A 90 -15.15 -13.04 15.85
CA PHE A 90 -16.46 -13.56 15.47
C PHE A 90 -17.58 -12.53 15.67
N ALA A 91 -17.53 -11.78 16.78
CA ALA A 91 -18.48 -10.70 17.04
C ALA A 91 -18.33 -9.56 16.02
N ILE A 92 -17.09 -9.18 15.67
CA ILE A 92 -16.82 -8.17 14.65
C ILE A 92 -17.40 -8.60 13.29
N ILE A 93 -17.14 -9.84 12.86
CA ILE A 93 -17.67 -10.36 11.59
C ILE A 93 -19.20 -10.40 11.61
N ALA A 94 -19.80 -10.92 12.69
CA ALA A 94 -21.25 -11.05 12.83
C ALA A 94 -21.98 -9.70 12.82
N THR A 95 -21.34 -8.66 13.34
CA THR A 95 -21.91 -7.31 13.40
C THR A 95 -21.50 -6.41 12.24
N THR A 96 -20.67 -6.90 11.30
CA THR A 96 -20.18 -6.09 10.18
C THR A 96 -21.34 -5.63 9.28
N SER A 97 -21.41 -4.33 9.01
CA SER A 97 -22.39 -3.78 8.06
C SER A 97 -22.03 -4.16 6.63
N LEU A 98 -22.84 -5.03 6.02
CA LEU A 98 -22.66 -5.45 4.63
C LEU A 98 -22.76 -4.26 3.66
N THR A 99 -23.65 -3.30 3.92
CA THR A 99 -23.82 -2.11 3.08
C THR A 99 -22.56 -1.26 3.06
N LEU A 100 -21.97 -0.98 4.23
CA LEU A 100 -20.71 -0.23 4.31
C LEU A 100 -19.56 -1.03 3.71
N LEU A 101 -19.49 -2.35 3.96
CA LEU A 101 -18.49 -3.21 3.34
C LEU A 101 -18.52 -3.11 1.80
N LEU A 102 -19.70 -3.26 1.19
CA LEU A 102 -19.87 -3.15 -0.26
C LEU A 102 -19.53 -1.74 -0.77
N LEU A 103 -19.91 -0.69 -0.04
CA LEU A 103 -19.55 0.69 -0.38
C LEU A 103 -18.03 0.90 -0.39
N GLY A 104 -17.32 0.38 0.62
CA GLY A 104 -15.86 0.42 0.69
C GLY A 104 -15.21 -0.34 -0.47
N VAL A 105 -15.77 -1.50 -0.85
CA VAL A 105 -15.34 -2.25 -2.05
C VAL A 105 -15.52 -1.39 -3.31
N VAL A 106 -16.67 -0.74 -3.50
CA VAL A 106 -16.91 0.14 -4.66
C VAL A 106 -15.93 1.32 -4.69
N TYR A 107 -15.69 1.97 -3.55
CA TYR A 107 -14.71 3.06 -3.44
C TYR A 107 -13.31 2.61 -3.86
N TYR A 108 -12.90 1.42 -3.45
CA TYR A 108 -11.61 0.87 -3.88
C TYR A 108 -11.56 0.59 -5.40
N GLY A 109 -12.69 0.27 -6.02
CA GLY A 109 -12.80 0.18 -7.48
C GLY A 109 -12.40 1.49 -8.17
N LEU A 110 -12.85 2.63 -7.63
CA LEU A 110 -12.49 3.96 -8.14
C LEU A 110 -10.99 4.23 -8.02
N VAL A 111 -10.33 3.76 -6.94
CA VAL A 111 -8.86 3.85 -6.78
C VAL A 111 -8.13 3.21 -7.96
N ASN A 112 -8.55 2.00 -8.36
CA ASN A 112 -7.94 1.27 -9.47
C ASN A 112 -8.17 1.97 -10.82
N ILE A 113 -9.36 2.54 -11.03
CA ILE A 113 -9.73 3.28 -12.23
C ILE A 113 -8.90 4.56 -12.35
N LEU A 114 -8.86 5.38 -11.30
CA LEU A 114 -8.10 6.62 -11.26
C LEU A 114 -6.60 6.36 -11.40
N GLY A 115 -6.07 5.33 -10.73
CA GLY A 115 -4.67 4.90 -10.89
C GLY A 115 -4.33 4.50 -12.32
N THR A 116 -5.25 3.83 -13.01
CA THR A 116 -5.10 3.47 -14.44
C THR A 116 -5.09 4.70 -15.33
N ILE A 117 -6.03 5.64 -15.13
CA ILE A 117 -6.13 6.88 -15.90
C ILE A 117 -4.85 7.71 -15.72
N ARG A 118 -4.34 7.79 -14.50
CA ARG A 118 -3.08 8.45 -14.19
C ARG A 118 -1.92 7.86 -14.99
N TRP A 119 -1.77 6.53 -15.00
CA TRP A 119 -0.72 5.88 -15.78
C TRP A 119 -0.90 6.09 -17.29
N TYR A 120 -2.14 6.07 -17.79
CA TYR A 120 -2.45 6.41 -19.18
C TYR A 120 -1.95 7.82 -19.56
N ILE A 121 -2.14 8.82 -18.70
CA ILE A 121 -1.64 10.20 -18.93
C ILE A 121 -0.11 10.21 -19.03
N LEU A 122 0.59 9.47 -18.17
CA LEU A 122 2.05 9.34 -18.23
C LEU A 122 2.53 8.68 -19.53
N LEU A 123 1.83 7.65 -19.99
CA LEU A 123 2.13 7.00 -21.27
C LEU A 123 1.94 7.97 -22.45
N ARG A 124 0.83 8.72 -22.45
CA ARG A 124 0.51 9.72 -23.49
C ARG A 124 1.51 10.86 -23.51
N ALA A 125 2.00 11.30 -22.35
CA ALA A 125 3.04 12.32 -22.26
C ALA A 125 4.34 11.89 -22.95
N GLN A 126 4.65 10.59 -22.96
CA GLN A 126 5.81 10.05 -23.69
C GLN A 126 5.51 9.75 -25.17
N GLY A 127 4.34 10.16 -25.67
CA GLY A 127 3.91 9.95 -27.05
C GLY A 127 3.58 8.48 -27.38
N MET A 128 3.38 7.62 -26.37
CA MET A 128 2.95 6.24 -26.59
C MET A 128 1.44 6.21 -26.87
N ARG A 129 1.05 5.73 -28.05
CA ARG A 129 -0.34 5.70 -28.52
C ARG A 129 -1.01 4.35 -28.20
N ILE A 130 -1.07 4.01 -26.92
CA ILE A 130 -1.81 2.83 -26.43
C ILE A 130 -3.24 3.27 -26.11
N SER A 131 -4.24 2.48 -26.50
CA SER A 131 -5.65 2.82 -26.21
C SER A 131 -5.96 2.73 -24.71
N LEU A 132 -6.87 3.56 -24.22
CA LEU A 132 -7.24 3.57 -22.80
C LEU A 132 -7.73 2.19 -22.34
N ARG A 133 -8.56 1.51 -23.14
CA ARG A 133 -9.03 0.14 -22.89
C ARG A 133 -7.87 -0.84 -22.70
N ARG A 134 -6.82 -0.71 -23.51
CA ARG A 134 -5.63 -1.57 -23.38
C ARG A 134 -4.86 -1.27 -22.10
N VAL A 135 -4.73 0.01 -21.72
CA VAL A 135 -4.09 0.39 -20.45
C VAL A 135 -4.87 -0.13 -19.24
N PHE A 136 -6.21 -0.12 -19.27
CA PHE A 136 -7.05 -0.79 -18.27
C PHE A 136 -6.75 -2.28 -18.18
N HIS A 137 -6.74 -2.98 -19.32
CA HIS A 137 -6.42 -4.40 -19.38
C HIS A 137 -5.03 -4.69 -18.78
N LEU A 138 -4.00 -3.91 -19.13
CA LEU A 138 -2.65 -4.05 -18.59
C LEU A 138 -2.57 -3.71 -17.10
N SER A 139 -3.35 -2.74 -16.63
CA SER A 139 -3.36 -2.34 -15.21
C SER A 139 -4.00 -3.38 -14.33
N PHE A 140 -5.17 -3.92 -14.71
CA PHE A 140 -5.84 -4.99 -13.97
C PHE A 140 -5.03 -6.28 -13.97
N LEU A 141 -4.40 -6.61 -15.10
CA LEU A 141 -3.42 -7.68 -15.13
C LEU A 141 -2.26 -7.44 -14.16
N GLY A 142 -1.75 -6.20 -14.11
CA GLY A 142 -0.73 -5.79 -13.16
C GLY A 142 -1.19 -5.97 -11.71
N TYR A 143 -2.41 -5.55 -11.37
CA TYR A 143 -2.99 -5.73 -10.05
C TYR A 143 -3.07 -7.22 -9.67
N PHE A 144 -3.52 -8.07 -10.59
CA PHE A 144 -3.55 -9.53 -10.36
C PHE A 144 -2.16 -10.09 -10.08
N PHE A 145 -1.19 -9.71 -10.90
CA PHE A 145 0.19 -10.15 -10.76
C PHE A 145 0.90 -9.63 -9.50
N ASN A 146 0.49 -8.47 -8.97
CA ASN A 146 0.96 -8.02 -7.65
C ASN A 146 0.47 -8.92 -6.52
N ASN A 147 -0.67 -9.61 -6.69
CA ASN A 147 -1.19 -10.57 -5.71
C ASN A 147 -0.55 -11.95 -5.84
N VAL A 148 -0.37 -12.46 -7.06
CA VAL A 148 -0.01 -13.87 -7.27
C VAL A 148 1.47 -14.12 -7.59
N MET A 149 2.20 -13.17 -8.16
CA MET A 149 3.59 -13.45 -8.58
C MET A 149 4.59 -13.23 -7.45
N PRO A 150 5.36 -14.28 -7.07
CA PRO A 150 6.48 -14.14 -6.15
C PRO A 150 7.63 -13.39 -6.85
N GLY A 151 8.03 -12.23 -6.31
CA GLY A 151 9.11 -11.41 -6.89
C GLY A 151 8.88 -9.90 -6.72
N LEU A 152 9.88 -9.08 -7.04
CA LEU A 152 9.75 -7.62 -6.98
C LEU A 152 8.64 -7.18 -7.94
N THR A 153 7.54 -6.66 -7.37
CA THR A 153 6.42 -6.00 -8.09
C THR A 153 6.10 -6.62 -9.43
N GLY A 154 5.63 -7.87 -9.41
CA GLY A 154 5.29 -8.63 -10.61
C GLY A 154 4.30 -7.90 -11.53
N GLY A 155 3.40 -7.10 -10.94
CA GLY A 155 2.47 -6.26 -11.69
C GLY A 155 3.14 -5.09 -12.41
N ASP A 156 4.10 -4.43 -11.78
CA ASP A 156 4.86 -3.34 -12.41
C ASP A 156 5.77 -3.88 -13.52
N LEU A 157 6.40 -5.04 -13.28
CA LEU A 157 7.18 -5.73 -14.30
C LEU A 157 6.31 -6.10 -15.51
N ALA A 158 5.12 -6.64 -15.28
CA ALA A 158 4.21 -6.98 -16.37
C ALA A 158 3.72 -5.75 -17.13
N LYS A 159 3.32 -4.68 -16.43
CA LYS A 159 2.96 -3.40 -17.06
C LYS A 159 4.08 -2.90 -17.96
N ALA A 160 5.31 -2.88 -17.45
CA ALA A 160 6.48 -2.47 -18.21
C ALA A 160 6.69 -3.38 -19.43
N TYR A 161 6.73 -4.70 -19.22
CA TYR A 161 6.93 -5.71 -20.26
C TYR A 161 5.91 -5.63 -21.40
N TYR A 162 4.62 -5.55 -21.09
CA TYR A 162 3.60 -5.50 -22.14
C TYR A 162 3.57 -4.15 -22.85
N VAL A 163 3.76 -3.03 -22.14
CA VAL A 163 3.86 -1.72 -22.77
C VAL A 163 5.07 -1.65 -23.70
N THR A 164 6.23 -2.14 -23.28
CA THR A 164 7.42 -2.10 -24.15
C THR A 164 7.24 -2.94 -25.40
N ARG A 165 6.44 -4.02 -25.38
CA ARG A 165 6.13 -4.78 -26.61
C ARG A 165 5.17 -4.06 -27.56
N GLU A 166 4.39 -3.09 -27.06
CA GLU A 166 3.44 -2.30 -27.84
C GLU A 166 3.99 -0.92 -28.24
N THR A 167 5.27 -0.65 -27.95
CA THR A 167 5.93 0.58 -28.36
C THR A 167 7.38 0.35 -28.80
N GLU A 168 7.90 1.28 -29.61
CA GLU A 168 9.33 1.34 -29.93
C GLU A 168 10.14 1.98 -28.79
N LYS A 169 9.50 2.75 -27.91
CA LYS A 169 10.15 3.50 -26.82
C LYS A 169 10.30 2.65 -25.55
N LYS A 170 11.15 1.62 -25.60
CA LYS A 170 11.30 0.61 -24.52
C LYS A 170 11.65 1.25 -23.18
N THR A 171 12.70 2.08 -23.17
CA THR A 171 13.19 2.79 -21.99
C THR A 171 12.10 3.67 -21.39
N ALA A 172 11.41 4.47 -22.21
CA ALA A 172 10.32 5.32 -21.74
C ALA A 172 9.16 4.51 -21.15
N GLY A 173 8.82 3.38 -21.76
CA GLY A 173 7.82 2.44 -21.24
C GLY A 173 8.12 2.00 -19.80
N VAL A 174 9.34 1.53 -19.54
CA VAL A 174 9.80 1.15 -18.19
C VAL A 174 9.76 2.34 -17.24
N THR A 175 10.31 3.48 -17.65
CA THR A 175 10.37 4.68 -16.82
C THR A 175 8.97 5.19 -16.44
N THR A 176 7.95 5.05 -17.30
CA THR A 176 6.58 5.48 -16.93
C THR A 176 6.01 4.69 -15.76
N VAL A 177 6.30 3.39 -15.65
CA VAL A 177 5.85 2.57 -14.52
C VAL A 177 6.58 2.96 -13.24
N PHE A 178 7.88 3.25 -13.34
CA PHE A 178 8.66 3.77 -12.22
C PHE A 178 8.14 5.13 -11.73
N VAL A 179 7.89 6.06 -12.65
CA VAL A 179 7.32 7.39 -12.36
C VAL A 179 5.92 7.28 -11.76
N ASP A 180 5.08 6.39 -12.29
CA ASP A 180 3.75 6.10 -11.75
C ASP A 180 3.83 5.72 -10.26
N ARG A 181 4.79 4.86 -9.89
CA ARG A 181 4.99 4.50 -8.48
C ARG A 181 5.54 5.66 -7.64
N LEU A 182 6.53 6.39 -8.16
CA LEU A 182 7.14 7.51 -7.44
C LEU A 182 6.12 8.61 -7.12
N ILE A 183 5.30 9.03 -8.10
CA ILE A 183 4.25 10.03 -7.89
C ILE A 183 3.25 9.55 -6.83
N GLY A 184 2.93 8.25 -6.83
CA GLY A 184 2.03 7.65 -5.85
C GLY A 184 2.58 7.75 -4.43
N ILE A 185 3.83 7.40 -4.21
CA ILE A 185 4.48 7.46 -2.89
C ILE A 185 4.64 8.91 -2.42
N VAL A 186 5.03 9.82 -3.32
CA VAL A 186 5.14 11.25 -2.98
C VAL A 186 3.80 11.83 -2.57
N ALA A 187 2.71 11.48 -3.26
CA ALA A 187 1.37 11.92 -2.88
C ALA A 187 0.91 11.34 -1.53
N LEU A 188 1.20 10.05 -1.22
CA LEU A 188 0.92 9.46 0.10
C LEU A 188 1.64 10.21 1.24
N ALA A 189 2.95 10.41 1.08
CA ALA A 189 3.76 11.10 2.07
C ALA A 189 3.28 12.55 2.24
N SER A 190 2.93 13.22 1.14
CA SER A 190 2.44 14.60 1.19
C SER A 190 1.08 14.68 1.89
N LEU A 191 0.17 13.73 1.63
CA LEU A 191 -1.15 13.69 2.27
C LEU A 191 -1.03 13.51 3.79
N SER A 192 -0.22 12.54 4.25
CA SER A 192 0.06 12.37 5.68
C SER A 192 0.79 13.58 6.27
N GLY A 193 1.79 14.12 5.57
CA GLY A 193 2.54 15.29 5.99
C GLY A 193 1.66 16.53 6.18
N ILE A 194 0.72 16.79 5.26
CA ILE A 194 -0.24 17.90 5.39
C ILE A 194 -1.09 17.73 6.65
N MET A 195 -1.62 16.53 6.91
CA MET A 195 -2.43 16.31 8.12
C MET A 195 -1.62 16.42 9.40
N ILE A 196 -0.37 15.96 9.39
CA ILE A 196 0.54 16.10 10.52
C ILE A 196 0.82 17.57 10.79
N LEU A 197 1.05 18.39 9.75
CA LEU A 197 1.28 19.83 9.90
C LEU A 197 0.09 20.55 10.52
N ILE A 198 -1.13 20.15 10.17
CA ILE A 198 -2.37 20.72 10.74
C ILE A 198 -2.56 20.27 12.21
N ASN A 199 -1.96 19.15 12.62
CA ASN A 199 -2.13 18.54 13.95
C ASN A 199 -0.83 18.48 14.78
N LEU A 200 0.14 19.38 14.54
CA LEU A 200 1.46 19.37 15.23
C LEU A 200 1.39 19.44 16.76
N GLY A 201 0.27 19.93 17.31
CA GLY A 201 0.05 20.04 18.75
C GLY A 201 -0.20 18.73 19.48
N ASP A 202 -0.52 17.63 18.79
CA ASP A 202 -0.74 16.33 19.43
C ASP A 202 0.58 15.52 19.52
N PRO A 203 1.08 15.23 20.74
CA PRO A 203 2.32 14.46 20.93
C PRO A 203 2.29 13.08 20.29
N ARG A 204 1.11 12.48 20.11
CA ARG A 204 0.93 11.15 19.50
C ARG A 204 1.39 11.13 18.04
N PHE A 205 1.49 12.28 17.38
CA PHE A 205 1.87 12.39 15.97
C PHE A 205 3.35 12.70 15.75
N GLN A 206 4.12 13.03 16.79
CA GLN A 206 5.52 13.46 16.65
C GLN A 206 6.44 12.38 16.07
N GLY A 207 6.30 11.13 16.49
CA GLY A 207 7.07 10.00 15.94
C GLY A 207 6.84 9.81 14.44
N PRO A 208 5.58 9.60 14.00
CA PRO A 208 5.22 9.56 12.59
C PRO A 208 5.65 10.82 11.81
N ALA A 209 5.53 12.01 12.40
CA ALA A 209 5.90 13.28 11.80
C ALA A 209 7.37 13.31 11.37
N ILE A 210 8.28 12.90 12.26
CA ILE A 210 9.72 12.90 11.96
C ILE A 210 10.01 12.05 10.73
N VAL A 211 9.43 10.85 10.64
CA VAL A 211 9.68 9.93 9.52
C VAL A 211 9.11 10.50 8.21
N VAL A 212 7.87 10.97 8.22
CA VAL A 212 7.20 11.52 7.03
C VAL A 212 7.89 12.80 6.54
N LEU A 213 8.20 13.73 7.45
CA LEU A 213 8.87 14.98 7.12
C LEU A 213 10.30 14.76 6.65
N ALA A 214 11.05 13.83 7.27
CA ALA A 214 12.38 13.46 6.79
C ALA A 214 12.33 12.85 5.38
N PHE A 215 11.35 12.00 5.10
CA PHE A 215 11.13 11.45 3.75
C PHE A 215 10.81 12.56 2.74
N LEU A 216 9.86 13.45 3.04
CA LEU A 216 9.51 14.57 2.18
C LEU A 216 10.68 15.53 1.94
N ALA A 217 11.45 15.84 2.99
CA ALA A 217 12.67 16.64 2.87
C ALA A 217 13.70 15.95 1.97
N GLY A 218 13.89 14.63 2.12
CA GLY A 218 14.76 13.84 1.26
C GLY A 218 14.33 13.86 -0.21
N VAL A 219 13.02 13.74 -0.48
CA VAL A 219 12.46 13.87 -1.84
C VAL A 219 12.67 15.28 -2.40
N ALA A 220 12.43 16.33 -1.60
CA ALA A 220 12.61 17.71 -2.02
C ALA A 220 14.09 18.02 -2.34
N VAL A 221 15.00 17.67 -1.43
CA VAL A 221 16.45 17.84 -1.63
C VAL A 221 16.95 17.03 -2.82
N GLY A 222 16.52 15.77 -2.94
CA GLY A 222 16.83 14.91 -4.07
C GLY A 222 16.35 15.52 -5.39
N GLY A 223 15.09 15.97 -5.44
CA GLY A 223 14.52 16.67 -6.59
C GLY A 223 15.33 17.91 -6.98
N ILE A 224 15.63 18.80 -6.03
CA ILE A 224 16.43 20.01 -6.27
C ILE A 224 17.82 19.65 -6.83
N ALA A 225 18.49 18.66 -6.23
CA ALA A 225 19.82 18.23 -6.64
C ALA A 225 19.84 17.61 -8.05
N LEU A 226 18.76 16.94 -8.46
CA LEU A 226 18.63 16.29 -9.76
C LEU A 226 18.20 17.24 -10.88
N PHE A 227 17.31 18.19 -10.59
CA PHE A 227 16.82 19.17 -11.58
C PHE A 227 17.78 20.35 -11.78
N SER A 228 18.60 20.71 -10.77
CA SER A 228 19.58 21.78 -10.89
C SER A 228 20.91 21.29 -11.48
N ARG A 229 21.21 21.68 -12.73
CA ARG A 229 22.50 21.38 -13.38
C ARG A 229 23.70 21.89 -12.57
N ARG A 230 23.55 23.06 -11.93
CA ARG A 230 24.59 23.66 -11.07
C ARG A 230 24.86 22.79 -9.85
N ILE A 231 23.82 22.39 -9.11
CA ILE A 231 23.96 21.58 -7.90
C ILE A 231 24.50 20.19 -8.25
N ARG A 232 24.04 19.60 -9.36
CA ARG A 232 24.54 18.31 -9.86
C ARG A 232 26.04 18.33 -10.15
N GLY A 233 26.53 19.44 -10.73
CA GLY A 233 27.95 19.67 -10.98
C GLY A 233 28.76 19.87 -9.69
N ILE A 234 28.26 20.71 -8.77
CA ILE A 234 28.90 21.01 -7.48
C ILE A 234 29.03 19.76 -6.62
N LEU A 235 27.95 18.98 -6.48
CA LEU A 235 27.93 17.76 -5.67
C LEU A 235 28.66 16.58 -6.33
N ARG A 236 29.16 16.74 -7.57
CA ARG A 236 29.80 15.66 -8.35
C ARG A 236 29.03 14.34 -8.27
N LEU A 237 27.69 14.41 -8.36
CA LEU A 237 26.80 13.26 -8.11
C LEU A 237 27.21 12.03 -8.92
N ASN A 238 27.63 12.22 -10.17
CA ASN A 238 28.11 11.14 -11.04
C ASN A 238 29.31 10.35 -10.45
N ARG A 239 30.17 10.98 -9.66
CA ARG A 239 31.32 10.33 -8.99
C ARG A 239 30.89 9.61 -7.71
N ILE A 240 29.90 10.15 -6.98
CA ILE A 240 29.31 9.51 -5.80
C ILE A 240 28.58 8.23 -6.21
N VAL A 241 27.72 8.30 -7.23
CA VAL A 241 26.96 7.13 -7.73
C VAL A 241 27.89 6.00 -8.18
N ARG A 242 29.04 6.31 -8.79
CA ARG A 242 30.04 5.31 -9.18
C ARG A 242 30.67 4.57 -7.99
N LYS A 243 30.81 5.24 -6.83
CA LYS A 243 31.43 4.68 -5.62
C LYS A 243 30.47 3.86 -4.75
N ILE A 244 29.16 3.92 -5.00
CA ILE A 244 28.19 3.12 -4.23
C ILE A 244 28.42 1.62 -4.53
N PRO A 245 28.62 0.76 -3.53
CA PRO A 245 28.85 -0.67 -3.78
C PRO A 245 27.56 -1.44 -4.11
N PHE A 246 26.38 -0.87 -3.79
CA PHE A 246 25.08 -1.52 -3.96
C PHE A 246 24.46 -1.26 -5.34
N GLU A 247 24.39 -2.29 -6.18
CA GLU A 247 23.85 -2.19 -7.55
C GLU A 247 22.35 -1.82 -7.59
N GLY A 248 21.58 -2.24 -6.58
CA GLY A 248 20.16 -1.87 -6.46
C GLY A 248 19.96 -0.35 -6.33
N VAL A 249 20.81 0.31 -5.55
CA VAL A 249 20.77 1.78 -5.37
C VAL A 249 21.17 2.48 -6.67
N LYS A 250 22.19 1.99 -7.38
CA LYS A 250 22.58 2.53 -8.69
C LYS A 250 21.44 2.42 -9.71
N ARG A 251 20.72 1.29 -9.74
CA ARG A 251 19.56 1.11 -10.62
C ARG A 251 18.48 2.15 -10.33
N ILE A 252 18.11 2.34 -9.07
CA ILE A 252 17.12 3.36 -8.68
C ILE A 252 17.56 4.76 -9.13
N LEU A 253 18.83 5.12 -8.91
CA LEU A 253 19.35 6.44 -9.31
C LEU A 253 19.33 6.62 -10.84
N ARG A 254 19.64 5.58 -11.63
CA ARG A 254 19.54 5.62 -13.10
C ARG A 254 18.10 5.82 -13.56
N GLU A 255 17.14 5.12 -12.96
CA GLU A 255 15.70 5.28 -13.26
C GLU A 255 15.20 6.69 -12.93
N ILE A 256 15.66 7.26 -11.81
CA ILE A 256 15.35 8.63 -11.44
C ILE A 256 15.93 9.62 -12.47
N ASP A 257 17.18 9.45 -12.89
CA ASP A 257 17.81 10.28 -13.91
C ASP A 257 17.06 10.22 -15.25
N GLN A 258 16.68 9.01 -15.67
CA GLN A 258 15.87 8.79 -16.88
C GLN A 258 14.48 9.44 -16.75
N ALA A 259 13.83 9.31 -15.60
CA ALA A 259 12.55 9.95 -15.32
C ALA A 259 12.64 11.48 -15.44
N VAL A 260 13.66 12.10 -14.82
CA VAL A 260 13.90 13.54 -14.92
C VAL A 260 14.12 13.94 -16.38
N TYR A 261 14.95 13.20 -17.12
CA TYR A 261 15.20 13.49 -18.53
C TYR A 261 13.93 13.43 -19.39
N LEU A 262 13.12 12.39 -19.22
CA LEU A 262 11.92 12.13 -20.03
C LEU A 262 10.73 13.03 -19.66
N PHE A 263 10.60 13.42 -18.39
CA PHE A 263 9.43 14.17 -17.91
C PHE A 263 9.69 15.66 -17.63
N ARG A 264 10.94 16.17 -17.70
CA ARG A 264 11.24 17.60 -17.47
C ARG A 264 10.46 18.57 -18.37
N SER A 265 10.12 18.17 -19.58
CA SER A 265 9.33 18.97 -20.54
C SER A 265 7.82 18.73 -20.44
N HIS A 266 7.38 17.78 -19.60
CA HIS A 266 5.99 17.33 -19.49
C HIS A 266 5.37 17.74 -18.15
N LYS A 267 5.60 19.00 -17.73
CA LYS A 267 5.20 19.52 -16.41
C LYS A 267 3.70 19.40 -16.14
N VAL A 268 2.85 19.68 -17.13
CA VAL A 268 1.40 19.58 -17.01
C VAL A 268 0.98 18.13 -16.74
N ALA A 269 1.53 17.17 -17.48
CA ALA A 269 1.23 15.76 -17.26
C ALA A 269 1.67 15.29 -15.87
N MET A 270 2.83 15.74 -15.39
CA MET A 270 3.31 15.45 -14.03
C MET A 270 2.41 16.05 -12.96
N LEU A 271 1.97 17.30 -13.12
CA LEU A 271 1.06 17.97 -12.19
C LEU A 271 -0.30 17.28 -12.15
N VAL A 272 -0.88 16.99 -13.32
CA VAL A 272 -2.15 16.26 -13.41
C VAL A 272 -2.03 14.87 -12.78
N ALA A 273 -0.94 14.15 -13.04
CA ALA A 273 -0.70 12.85 -12.44
C ALA A 273 -0.58 12.93 -10.90
N LEU A 274 0.07 13.97 -10.38
CA LEU A 274 0.17 14.22 -8.94
C LEU A 274 -1.20 14.55 -8.32
N LEU A 275 -1.99 15.41 -8.96
CA LEU A 275 -3.34 15.75 -8.50
C LEU A 275 -4.26 14.52 -8.50
N ILE A 276 -4.22 13.71 -9.56
CA ILE A 276 -4.94 12.44 -9.58
C ILE A 276 -4.45 11.52 -8.45
N SER A 277 -3.14 11.49 -8.15
CA SER A 277 -2.64 10.71 -7.01
C SER A 277 -3.17 11.17 -5.66
N PHE A 278 -3.35 12.48 -5.43
CA PHE A 278 -4.03 12.96 -4.23
C PHE A 278 -5.47 12.43 -4.17
N VAL A 279 -6.22 12.51 -5.28
CA VAL A 279 -7.59 11.97 -5.32
C VAL A 279 -7.61 10.45 -5.10
N VAL A 280 -6.71 9.70 -5.73
CA VAL A 280 -6.55 8.24 -5.55
C VAL A 280 -6.36 7.90 -4.08
N HIS A 281 -5.47 8.62 -3.38
CA HIS A 281 -5.18 8.34 -1.97
C HIS A 281 -6.29 8.82 -1.04
N THR A 282 -6.91 9.96 -1.31
CA THR A 282 -8.11 10.41 -0.58
C THR A 282 -9.22 9.36 -0.69
N VAL A 283 -9.52 8.87 -1.90
CA VAL A 283 -10.53 7.82 -2.09
C VAL A 283 -10.11 6.51 -1.40
N SER A 284 -8.82 6.16 -1.40
CA SER A 284 -8.30 4.98 -0.71
C SER A 284 -8.45 5.07 0.81
N VAL A 285 -8.18 6.25 1.39
CA VAL A 285 -8.37 6.51 2.82
C VAL A 285 -9.87 6.51 3.15
N SER A 286 -10.71 7.15 2.34
CA SER A 286 -12.17 7.13 2.52
C SER A 286 -12.75 5.72 2.45
N ALA A 287 -12.25 4.85 1.56
CA ALA A 287 -12.66 3.44 1.53
C ALA A 287 -12.37 2.74 2.86
N ASN A 288 -11.26 3.08 3.51
CA ASN A 288 -10.90 2.52 4.82
C ASN A 288 -11.68 3.15 5.97
N ILE A 289 -12.05 4.42 5.90
CA ILE A 289 -13.01 5.02 6.85
C ILE A 289 -14.33 4.23 6.78
N VAL A 290 -14.80 3.92 5.57
CA VAL A 290 -15.99 3.11 5.36
C VAL A 290 -15.81 1.67 5.90
N PHE A 291 -14.65 1.03 5.69
CA PHE A 291 -14.36 -0.27 6.29
C PHE A 291 -14.32 -0.23 7.81
N GLY A 292 -13.72 0.80 8.40
CA GLY A 292 -13.71 1.04 9.83
C GLY A 292 -15.14 1.16 10.38
N GLY A 293 -15.97 2.00 9.75
CA GLY A 293 -17.39 2.12 10.10
C GLY A 293 -18.16 0.81 9.95
N ALA A 294 -17.85 0.00 8.93
CA ALA A 294 -18.47 -1.30 8.72
C ALA A 294 -18.28 -2.23 9.92
N ILE A 295 -17.10 -2.20 10.56
CA ILE A 295 -16.74 -3.04 11.71
C ILE A 295 -16.87 -2.31 13.06
N GLY A 296 -17.47 -1.11 13.07
CA GLY A 296 -17.71 -0.31 14.27
C GLY A 296 -16.45 0.32 14.88
N VAL A 297 -15.48 0.73 14.07
CA VAL A 297 -14.36 1.59 14.51
C VAL A 297 -14.82 3.03 14.54
N GLU A 298 -14.74 3.63 15.73
CA GLU A 298 -15.00 5.05 15.94
C GLU A 298 -13.68 5.82 16.01
N LEU A 299 -13.32 6.44 14.90
CA LEU A 299 -12.07 7.20 14.80
C LEU A 299 -12.30 8.45 13.97
N ALA A 300 -11.82 9.58 14.49
CA ALA A 300 -11.85 10.86 13.78
C ALA A 300 -11.14 10.72 12.41
N TRP A 301 -11.74 11.29 11.37
CA TRP A 301 -11.33 11.08 9.98
C TRP A 301 -9.87 11.53 9.74
N GLU A 302 -9.42 12.58 10.42
CA GLU A 302 -8.06 13.14 10.36
C GLU A 302 -7.00 12.10 10.68
N LYS A 303 -7.27 11.24 11.68
CA LYS A 303 -6.34 10.19 12.10
C LYS A 303 -6.16 9.15 10.99
N TYR A 304 -7.20 8.81 10.23
CA TYR A 304 -7.05 7.94 9.08
C TYR A 304 -6.13 8.56 8.02
N PHE A 305 -6.27 9.86 7.73
CA PHE A 305 -5.41 10.55 6.76
C PHE A 305 -3.96 10.75 7.25
N ILE A 306 -3.69 10.66 8.55
CA ILE A 306 -2.33 10.63 9.09
C ILE A 306 -1.72 9.23 8.94
N PHE A 307 -2.39 8.20 9.47
CA PHE A 307 -1.79 6.88 9.65
C PHE A 307 -1.91 5.98 8.42
N LEU A 308 -3.03 6.01 7.69
CA LEU A 308 -3.22 5.09 6.57
C LEU A 308 -2.29 5.36 5.39
N PRO A 309 -1.93 6.61 5.03
CA PRO A 309 -0.91 6.79 4.00
C PRO A 309 0.45 6.23 4.42
N ILE A 310 0.79 6.26 5.71
CA ILE A 310 2.00 5.63 6.25
C ILE A 310 1.90 4.10 6.12
N VAL A 311 0.75 3.50 6.48
CA VAL A 311 0.49 2.08 6.26
C VAL A 311 0.67 1.72 4.79
N PHE A 312 0.09 2.49 3.86
CA PHE A 312 0.22 2.23 2.42
C PHE A 312 1.66 2.40 1.92
N MET A 313 2.42 3.34 2.47
CA MET A 313 3.85 3.47 2.19
C MET A 313 4.62 2.22 2.65
N ILE A 314 4.38 1.73 3.87
CA ILE A 314 5.00 0.50 4.38
C ILE A 314 4.62 -0.70 3.49
N MET A 315 3.34 -0.84 3.15
CA MET A 315 2.84 -1.90 2.26
C MET A 315 3.36 -1.79 0.83
N SER A 316 3.81 -0.60 0.39
CA SER A 316 4.44 -0.42 -0.91
C SER A 316 5.86 -0.98 -0.97
N ILE A 317 6.49 -1.26 0.18
CA ILE A 317 7.81 -1.87 0.25
C ILE A 317 7.66 -3.36 -0.08
N PRO A 318 8.37 -3.89 -1.10
CA PRO A 318 8.21 -5.26 -1.55
C PRO A 318 8.91 -6.28 -0.63
N ILE A 319 8.64 -6.22 0.68
CA ILE A 319 9.17 -7.15 1.70
C ILE A 319 8.25 -8.34 1.98
N SER A 320 6.96 -8.23 1.67
CA SER A 320 5.97 -9.32 1.81
C SER A 320 5.22 -9.57 0.51
N LEU A 321 4.50 -10.69 0.45
CA LEU A 321 3.62 -11.05 -0.67
C LEU A 321 2.36 -10.18 -0.62
N SER A 322 2.22 -9.27 -1.59
CA SER A 322 1.09 -8.32 -1.70
C SER A 322 0.78 -7.47 -0.46
N GLY A 323 1.70 -7.36 0.50
CA GLY A 323 1.46 -6.65 1.75
C GLY A 323 0.75 -7.46 2.83
N TRP A 324 0.49 -8.76 2.62
CA TRP A 324 -0.07 -9.63 3.67
C TRP A 324 0.89 -9.75 4.86
N GLY A 325 0.34 -9.73 6.07
CA GLY A 325 1.07 -9.72 7.35
C GLY A 325 1.63 -8.35 7.71
N VAL A 326 2.31 -7.70 6.76
CA VAL A 326 2.84 -6.33 6.94
C VAL A 326 1.71 -5.32 7.09
N GLY A 327 0.66 -5.43 6.28
CA GLY A 327 -0.50 -4.55 6.32
C GLY A 327 -1.18 -4.61 7.67
N GLU A 328 -1.70 -5.78 8.05
CA GLU A 328 -2.40 -6.00 9.30
C GLU A 328 -1.57 -5.55 10.51
N ARG A 329 -0.27 -5.86 10.52
CA ARG A 329 0.63 -5.41 11.59
C ARG A 329 0.83 -3.90 11.60
N SER A 330 0.90 -3.25 10.44
CA SER A 330 1.02 -1.79 10.34
C SER A 330 -0.27 -1.10 10.80
N TYR A 331 -1.44 -1.64 10.45
CA TYR A 331 -2.73 -1.16 10.97
C TYR A 331 -2.77 -1.27 12.49
N GLN A 332 -2.49 -2.45 13.05
CA GLN A 332 -2.43 -2.67 14.50
C GLN A 332 -1.46 -1.70 15.18
N GLY A 333 -0.22 -1.63 14.70
CA GLY A 333 0.85 -0.84 15.32
C GLY A 333 0.57 0.66 15.30
N LEU A 334 -0.03 1.19 14.24
CA LEU A 334 -0.30 2.62 14.11
C LEU A 334 -1.67 3.02 14.70
N LEU A 335 -2.74 2.29 14.40
CA LEU A 335 -4.08 2.66 14.88
C LEU A 335 -4.30 2.39 16.37
N ALA A 336 -3.58 1.42 16.97
CA ALA A 336 -3.63 1.22 18.42
C ALA A 336 -3.09 2.44 19.20
N THR A 337 -2.15 3.21 18.62
CA THR A 337 -1.63 4.43 19.27
C THR A 337 -2.66 5.54 19.42
N VAL A 338 -3.75 5.46 18.65
CA VAL A 338 -4.87 6.39 18.70
C VAL A 338 -6.16 5.78 19.22
N GLY A 339 -6.04 4.60 19.85
CA GLY A 339 -7.11 3.97 20.61
C GLY A 339 -7.93 2.95 19.84
N VAL A 340 -7.58 2.58 18.60
CA VAL A 340 -8.33 1.52 17.89
C VAL A 340 -7.98 0.14 18.46
N PRO A 341 -8.96 -0.68 18.86
CA PRO A 341 -8.74 -2.05 19.32
C PRO A 341 -7.96 -2.91 18.32
N LEU A 342 -7.12 -3.79 18.85
CA LEU A 342 -6.17 -4.57 18.05
C LEU A 342 -6.87 -5.46 17.00
N ASN A 343 -7.98 -6.12 17.39
CA ASN A 343 -8.79 -6.95 16.50
C ASN A 343 -9.40 -6.14 15.35
N GLN A 344 -9.96 -4.97 15.66
CA GLN A 344 -10.55 -4.11 14.64
C GLN A 344 -9.49 -3.55 13.70
N ALA A 345 -8.36 -3.05 14.22
CA ALA A 345 -7.26 -2.56 13.41
C ALA A 345 -6.74 -3.64 12.45
N ALA A 346 -6.54 -4.87 12.94
CA ALA A 346 -6.16 -5.99 12.08
C ALA A 346 -7.23 -6.30 11.02
N MET A 347 -8.51 -6.31 11.41
CA MET A 347 -9.63 -6.55 10.49
C MET A 347 -9.69 -5.50 9.39
N MET A 348 -9.42 -4.22 9.67
CA MET A 348 -9.30 -3.19 8.63
C MET A 348 -8.23 -3.55 7.59
N GLY A 349 -7.06 -4.01 8.04
CA GLY A 349 -5.99 -4.48 7.15
C GLY A 349 -6.43 -5.67 6.29
N VAL A 350 -7.12 -6.65 6.89
CA VAL A 350 -7.66 -7.82 6.19
C VAL A 350 -8.71 -7.41 5.15
N LEU A 351 -9.70 -6.60 5.52
CA LEU A 351 -10.74 -6.11 4.62
C LEU A 351 -10.16 -5.34 3.44
N PHE A 352 -9.17 -4.49 3.70
CA PHE A 352 -8.43 -3.80 2.65
C PHE A 352 -7.74 -4.81 1.72
N ASN A 353 -6.96 -5.75 2.26
CA ASN A 353 -6.27 -6.76 1.46
C ASN A 353 -7.21 -7.63 0.63
N LEU A 354 -8.30 -8.13 1.21
CA LEU A 354 -9.32 -8.91 0.52
C LEU A 354 -9.97 -8.10 -0.62
N THR A 355 -10.29 -6.83 -0.37
CA THR A 355 -10.84 -5.93 -1.40
C THR A 355 -9.86 -5.74 -2.55
N ARG A 356 -8.57 -5.53 -2.26
CA ARG A 356 -7.52 -5.43 -3.28
C ARG A 356 -7.39 -6.71 -4.09
N THR A 357 -7.48 -7.86 -3.44
CA THR A 357 -7.47 -9.16 -4.11
C THR A 357 -8.71 -9.32 -5.01
N ALA A 358 -9.90 -8.99 -4.51
CA ALA A 358 -11.15 -9.06 -5.27
C ALA A 358 -11.10 -8.20 -6.54
N TRP A 359 -10.66 -6.95 -6.43
CA TRP A 359 -10.52 -6.06 -7.59
C TRP A 359 -9.39 -6.44 -8.56
N SER A 360 -8.51 -7.35 -8.17
CA SER A 360 -7.49 -7.89 -9.05
C SER A 360 -7.98 -9.04 -9.93
N LEU A 361 -9.08 -9.71 -9.54
CA LEU A 361 -9.61 -10.89 -10.23
C LEU A 361 -10.00 -10.66 -11.70
N PRO A 362 -10.50 -9.48 -12.13
CA PRO A 362 -10.69 -9.20 -13.55
C PRO A 362 -9.40 -9.36 -14.38
N GLY A 363 -8.22 -9.10 -13.78
CA GLY A 363 -6.93 -9.35 -14.40
C GLY A 363 -6.62 -10.84 -14.61
N ALA A 364 -7.16 -11.73 -13.77
CA ALA A 364 -7.05 -13.17 -13.92
C ALA A 364 -7.83 -13.68 -15.14
N ILE A 365 -9.03 -13.15 -15.37
CA ILE A 365 -9.85 -13.46 -16.55
C ILE A 365 -9.06 -13.13 -17.82
N PHE A 366 -8.42 -11.96 -17.85
CA PHE A 366 -7.54 -11.54 -18.94
C PHE A 366 -6.30 -12.41 -19.10
N MET A 367 -5.78 -12.97 -18.01
CA MET A 367 -4.68 -13.93 -18.06
C MET A 367 -5.12 -15.24 -18.74
N VAL A 368 -6.23 -15.83 -18.31
CA VAL A 368 -6.73 -17.12 -18.82
C VAL A 368 -7.13 -17.01 -20.30
N LEU A 369 -7.80 -15.93 -20.69
CA LEU A 369 -8.21 -15.70 -22.08
C LEU A 369 -7.04 -15.36 -23.03
N GLY A 370 -5.86 -15.00 -22.48
CA GLY A 370 -4.71 -14.49 -23.24
C GLY A 370 -3.64 -15.51 -23.63
N GLY A 371 -3.83 -16.80 -23.36
CA GLY A 371 -2.88 -17.87 -23.71
C GLY A 371 -1.64 -17.95 -22.79
N LYS A 372 -0.64 -18.77 -23.19
CA LYS A 372 0.59 -18.98 -22.40
C LYS A 372 1.39 -17.68 -22.30
N ARG A 373 1.75 -17.30 -21.07
CA ARG A 373 2.54 -16.10 -20.78
C ARG A 373 3.94 -16.48 -20.27
N PRO A 374 4.97 -15.66 -20.57
CA PRO A 374 6.32 -15.91 -20.07
C PRO A 374 6.34 -15.84 -18.54
N SER A 375 7.30 -16.54 -17.92
CA SER A 375 7.57 -16.40 -16.49
C SER A 375 8.03 -14.97 -16.18
N ALA A 376 7.90 -14.54 -14.93
CA ALA A 376 8.42 -13.24 -14.49
C ALA A 376 9.93 -13.09 -14.79
N GLU A 377 10.68 -14.18 -14.72
CA GLU A 377 12.11 -14.21 -15.06
C GLU A 377 12.34 -13.91 -16.55
N LYS A 378 11.62 -14.62 -17.42
CA LYS A 378 11.70 -14.40 -18.87
C LYS A 378 11.24 -12.99 -19.27
N MET A 379 10.18 -12.48 -18.65
CA MET A 379 9.74 -11.09 -18.85
C MET A 379 10.85 -10.09 -18.51
N LYS A 380 11.54 -10.30 -17.39
CA LYS A 380 12.62 -9.42 -16.95
C LYS A 380 13.83 -9.48 -17.87
N GLU A 381 14.24 -10.68 -18.28
CA GLU A 381 15.38 -10.88 -19.19
C GLU A 381 15.12 -10.24 -20.56
N GLU A 382 13.94 -10.47 -21.15
CA GLU A 382 13.54 -9.85 -22.41
C GLU A 382 13.49 -8.32 -22.30
N LEU A 383 12.97 -7.79 -21.19
CA LEU A 383 12.89 -6.35 -20.95
C LEU A 383 14.29 -5.71 -20.79
N GLU A 384 15.19 -6.34 -20.05
CA GLU A 384 16.57 -5.87 -19.89
C GLU A 384 17.33 -5.91 -21.23
N TYR A 385 17.11 -6.94 -22.05
CA TYR A 385 17.66 -7.03 -23.42
C TYR A 385 17.13 -5.93 -24.34
N ASP A 386 15.81 -5.71 -24.37
CA ASP A 386 15.17 -4.71 -25.23
C ASP A 386 15.64 -3.28 -24.90
N VAL A 387 15.74 -2.94 -23.61
CA VAL A 387 16.24 -1.64 -23.16
C VAL A 387 17.72 -1.47 -23.50
N ALA A 388 18.54 -2.50 -23.31
CA ALA A 388 19.96 -2.46 -23.67
C ALA A 388 20.17 -2.27 -25.19
N LYS A 389 19.36 -2.95 -26.01
CA LYS A 389 19.39 -2.84 -27.47
C LYS A 389 18.99 -1.44 -27.94
N GLU A 390 17.93 -0.86 -27.37
CA GLU A 390 17.53 0.52 -27.68
C GLU A 390 18.63 1.53 -27.32
N THR A 391 19.28 1.34 -26.16
CA THR A 391 20.34 2.22 -25.68
C THR A 391 21.55 2.19 -26.61
N LYS A 392 22.03 0.99 -26.99
CA LYS A 392 23.14 0.83 -27.95
C LYS A 392 22.83 1.44 -29.32
N LYS A 393 21.59 1.29 -29.81
CA LYS A 393 21.17 1.88 -31.08
C LYS A 393 21.28 3.41 -31.05
N LYS A 394 20.90 4.04 -29.93
CA LYS A 394 21.00 5.49 -29.73
C LYS A 394 22.46 5.95 -29.67
N GLU A 395 23.32 5.23 -28.96
CA GLU A 395 24.76 5.52 -28.90
C GLU A 395 25.38 5.48 -30.31
N ASN A 396 25.18 4.40 -31.06
CA ASN A 396 25.73 4.26 -32.40
C ASN A 396 25.21 5.31 -33.40
N SER A 397 23.95 5.76 -33.25
CA SER A 397 23.42 6.85 -34.09
C SER A 397 24.00 8.22 -33.78
N ILE A 398 24.54 8.43 -32.58
CA ILE A 398 25.22 9.68 -32.21
C ILE A 398 26.64 9.66 -32.78
N THR A 399 27.34 8.53 -32.69
CA THR A 399 28.72 8.38 -33.20
C THR A 399 28.86 8.34 -34.72
N GLN A 400 27.76 8.25 -35.48
CA GLN A 400 27.77 8.31 -36.95
C GLN A 400 27.44 9.69 -37.52
N VAL A 401 27.13 10.67 -36.65
CA VAL A 401 26.81 12.05 -37.03
C VAL A 401 27.97 13.00 -36.68
N ASP A 402 28.96 12.51 -35.92
CA ASP A 402 30.28 13.11 -35.70
C ASP A 402 31.31 12.45 -36.64
#